data_AF-A0A498FGB1-F1
#
_entry.id   AF-A0A498FGB1-F1
#
_cell.length_a   1.000
_cell.length_b   1.000
_cell.length_c   1.000
_cell.angle_alpha   90.00
_cell.angle_beta   90.00
_cell.angle_gamma   90.00
#
_symmetry.space_group_name_H-M   'P 1'
#
loop_
_entity.id
_entity.type
_entity.pdbx_description
1 polymer ?
#
loop_
_entity_poly.entity_id
_entity_poly.type
_entity_poly.pdbx_seq_one_letter_code
_entity_poly.pdbx_strand_id
1 'polypeptide(L)'
;MRVTLLGTGDTTGTPTVGCDCDTCERARERGVSRSRFSVHVANERTGESLLVDFSPDFRQQFLAADVPLPDAGLVTHIHFDHLDGLGNVYRLVDGLPVHAPNETDPATDESVAETIRDKYDYLEDRIGVHARDPFEPFETCGFEVRFVPVDHPPLLCYGVVIEDPETGAKLSLTGDTSYDVPEASREALADPDLLLADAIVPASLCEHHPIGGRHAGPDGVPRTFGTKHMTREGALALADDLDADRTRLVHLAHFYPADEAFEEPLAVDGEVYEL
;
A
#
# COMPACT_ATOMS: atom_id res chain seq x y z
N MET A 1 11.06 -14.80 2.10
CA MET A 1 10.74 -13.46 1.55
C MET A 1 10.88 -12.44 2.68
N ARG A 2 11.63 -11.34 2.49
CA ARG A 2 11.80 -10.31 3.53
C ARG A 2 11.03 -9.04 3.19
N VAL A 3 10.10 -8.64 4.04
CA VAL A 3 9.22 -7.48 3.83
C VAL A 3 9.59 -6.37 4.81
N THR A 4 9.90 -5.17 4.30
CA THR A 4 10.18 -3.97 5.10
C THR A 4 9.13 -2.91 4.80
N LEU A 5 8.42 -2.44 5.82
CA LEU A 5 7.44 -1.37 5.68
C LEU A 5 8.18 -0.02 5.71
N LEU A 6 8.39 0.60 4.55
CA LEU A 6 9.10 1.87 4.46
C LEU A 6 8.20 3.05 4.90
N GLY A 7 6.93 3.00 4.53
CA GLY A 7 5.91 3.95 4.93
C GLY A 7 4.58 3.27 5.19
N THR A 8 3.91 3.63 6.27
CA THR A 8 2.61 3.03 6.67
C THR A 8 1.48 4.04 6.83
N GLY A 9 1.73 5.31 6.54
CA GLY A 9 0.79 6.41 6.71
C GLY A 9 0.00 6.75 5.46
N ASP A 10 -1.07 7.51 5.66
CA ASP A 10 -1.88 8.11 4.62
C ASP A 10 -1.16 9.26 3.88
N THR A 11 -1.87 9.92 2.97
CA THR A 11 -1.39 11.04 2.15
C THR A 11 -0.79 12.20 2.96
N THR A 12 -1.14 12.38 4.23
CA THR A 12 -0.64 13.46 5.08
C THR A 12 0.54 13.04 5.95
N GLY A 13 0.65 11.74 6.23
CA GLY A 13 1.60 11.16 7.16
C GLY A 13 1.29 11.50 8.62
N THR A 14 1.96 10.83 9.54
CA THR A 14 1.87 11.07 10.99
C THR A 14 3.28 11.18 11.58
N PRO A 15 3.67 12.28 12.26
CA PRO A 15 2.89 13.48 12.53
C PRO A 15 2.57 14.29 11.27
N THR A 16 1.34 14.77 11.17
CA THR A 16 0.95 15.69 10.10
C THR A 16 1.57 17.07 10.30
N VAL A 17 2.01 17.71 9.21
CA VAL A 17 2.64 19.04 9.23
C VAL A 17 1.67 20.08 9.83
N GLY A 18 2.08 20.72 10.92
CA GLY A 18 1.30 21.76 11.60
C GLY A 18 0.13 21.27 12.45
N CYS A 19 0.00 19.95 12.69
CA CYS A 19 -1.03 19.40 13.55
C CYS A 19 -0.55 19.25 15.00
N ASP A 20 -1.36 19.66 15.97
CA ASP A 20 -1.07 19.54 17.41
C ASP A 20 -2.09 18.62 18.12
N CYS A 21 -2.64 17.62 17.42
CA CYS A 21 -3.48 16.62 18.09
C CYS A 21 -2.63 15.68 18.96
N ASP A 22 -3.24 15.08 19.97
CA ASP A 22 -2.60 14.16 20.91
C ASP A 22 -1.78 13.06 20.22
N THR A 23 -2.26 12.53 19.08
CA THR A 23 -1.57 11.48 18.31
C THR A 23 -0.31 12.00 17.62
N CYS A 24 -0.36 13.21 17.06
CA CYS A 24 0.81 13.85 16.45
C CYS A 24 1.82 14.31 17.51
N GLU A 25 1.37 14.79 18.66
CA GLU A 25 2.24 15.10 19.80
C GLU A 25 2.92 13.83 20.30
N ARG A 26 2.15 12.74 20.51
CA ARG A 26 2.68 11.44 20.93
C ARG A 26 3.69 10.86 19.94
N ALA A 27 3.43 10.97 18.64
CA ALA A 27 4.36 10.56 17.60
C ALA A 27 5.71 11.28 17.75
N ARG A 28 5.70 12.61 17.95
CA ARG A 28 6.91 13.42 18.17
C ARG A 28 7.63 13.03 19.47
N GLU A 29 6.89 12.83 20.56
CA GLU A 29 7.45 12.41 21.86
C GLU A 29 8.12 11.04 21.79
N ARG A 30 7.50 10.07 21.08
CA ARG A 30 8.04 8.72 20.89
C ARG A 30 9.13 8.66 19.81
N GLY A 31 9.24 9.69 18.96
CA GLY A 31 10.10 9.65 17.77
C GLY A 31 9.61 8.64 16.72
N VAL A 32 8.31 8.38 16.68
CA VAL A 32 7.67 7.45 15.73
C VAL A 32 7.05 8.26 14.60
N SER A 33 7.19 7.77 13.37
CA SER A 33 6.63 8.38 12.17
C SER A 33 5.93 7.33 11.32
N ARG A 34 4.93 7.79 10.58
CA ARG A 34 4.32 7.14 9.43
C ARG A 34 4.47 8.04 8.23
N SER A 35 5.48 7.79 7.42
CA SER A 35 5.62 8.37 6.09
C SER A 35 4.59 7.73 5.14
N ARG A 36 4.39 8.33 3.96
CA ARG A 36 3.41 7.83 2.99
C ARG A 36 3.76 6.43 2.51
N PHE A 37 2.71 5.65 2.28
CA PHE A 37 2.76 4.23 1.98
C PHE A 37 3.86 3.83 0.98
N SER A 38 4.71 2.88 1.37
CA SER A 38 5.64 2.19 0.48
C SER A 38 6.18 0.93 1.17
N VAL A 39 6.37 -0.14 0.41
CA VAL A 39 6.83 -1.44 0.94
C VAL A 39 7.98 -1.98 0.10
N HIS A 40 9.08 -2.34 0.75
CA HIS A 40 10.21 -2.98 0.11
C HIS A 40 10.18 -4.49 0.36
N VAL A 41 10.26 -5.31 -0.69
CA VAL A 41 10.19 -6.77 -0.62
C VAL A 41 11.46 -7.36 -1.22
N ALA A 42 12.31 -7.97 -0.38
CA ALA A 42 13.56 -8.57 -0.81
C ALA A 42 13.43 -10.10 -0.96
N ASN A 43 13.98 -10.60 -2.05
CA ASN A 43 14.21 -12.03 -2.26
C ASN A 43 15.63 -12.37 -1.80
N GLU A 44 15.77 -12.85 -0.57
CA GLU A 44 17.11 -13.15 -0.01
C GLU A 44 17.87 -14.23 -0.79
N ARG A 45 17.16 -15.07 -1.56
CA ARG A 45 17.76 -16.14 -2.37
C ARG A 45 18.37 -15.60 -3.67
N THR A 46 17.70 -14.68 -4.35
CA THR A 46 18.23 -14.08 -5.59
C THR A 46 19.11 -12.86 -5.32
N GLY A 47 18.92 -12.22 -4.16
CA GLY A 47 19.56 -10.96 -3.80
C GLY A 47 18.89 -9.74 -4.45
N GLU A 48 17.73 -9.92 -5.09
CA GLU A 48 16.97 -8.85 -5.75
C GLU A 48 15.84 -8.32 -4.85
N SER A 49 15.31 -7.13 -5.15
CA SER A 49 14.16 -6.58 -4.45
C SER A 49 13.15 -5.82 -5.31
N LEU A 50 11.91 -5.81 -4.82
CA LEU A 50 10.78 -5.05 -5.35
C LEU A 50 10.45 -3.87 -4.45
N LEU A 51 10.04 -2.76 -5.04
CA LEU A 51 9.37 -1.67 -4.32
C LEU A 51 7.90 -1.60 -4.73
N VAL A 52 7.00 -1.70 -3.76
CA VAL A 52 5.57 -1.42 -3.94
C VAL A 52 5.32 0.03 -3.59
N ASP A 53 4.85 0.78 -4.59
CA ASP A 53 4.59 2.21 -4.59
C ASP A 53 5.81 3.10 -4.30
N PHE A 54 5.92 4.18 -5.09
CA PHE A 54 6.98 5.17 -5.00
C PHE A 54 6.45 6.40 -4.25
N SER A 55 6.45 6.31 -2.93
CA SER A 55 6.07 7.41 -2.05
C SER A 55 6.91 8.67 -2.30
N PRO A 56 6.35 9.88 -2.23
CA PRO A 56 7.12 11.12 -2.31
C PRO A 56 8.12 11.26 -1.14
N ASP A 57 7.98 10.44 -0.09
CA ASP A 57 8.95 10.30 0.99
C ASP A 57 10.12 9.36 0.65
N PHE A 58 10.20 8.81 -0.57
CA PHE A 58 11.23 7.87 -1.07
C PHE A 58 12.64 8.18 -0.54
N ARG A 59 13.10 9.43 -0.72
CA ARG A 59 14.45 9.81 -0.30
C ARG A 59 14.65 9.64 1.20
N GLN A 60 13.67 10.03 2.02
CA GLN A 60 13.78 9.89 3.48
C GLN A 60 13.68 8.42 3.87
N GLN A 61 12.77 7.66 3.25
CA GLN A 61 12.58 6.23 3.49
C GLN A 61 13.86 5.43 3.24
N PHE A 62 14.53 5.62 2.10
CA PHE A 62 15.78 4.92 1.77
C PHE A 62 17.01 5.44 2.56
N LEU A 63 16.94 6.63 3.14
CA LEU A 63 18.00 7.12 4.05
C LEU A 63 17.82 6.61 5.48
N ALA A 64 16.57 6.33 5.89
CA ALA A 64 16.23 5.85 7.22
C ALA A 64 16.27 4.31 7.30
N ALA A 65 15.80 3.62 6.26
CA ALA A 65 15.82 2.18 6.15
C ALA A 65 17.14 1.70 5.51
N ASP A 66 17.77 0.71 6.12
CA ASP A 66 18.97 0.05 5.58
C ASP A 66 18.55 -1.03 4.56
N VAL A 67 17.98 -0.58 3.43
CA VAL A 67 17.55 -1.43 2.30
C VAL A 67 18.25 -1.02 1.00
N PRO A 68 18.57 -1.97 0.11
CA PRO A 68 19.11 -1.65 -1.20
C PRO A 68 18.06 -0.96 -2.08
N LEU A 69 18.51 -0.24 -3.12
CA LEU A 69 17.62 0.26 -4.17
C LEU A 69 16.92 -0.92 -4.86
N PRO A 70 15.66 -0.75 -5.31
CA PRO A 70 14.90 -1.84 -5.90
C PRO A 70 15.39 -2.19 -7.30
N ASP A 71 15.31 -3.48 -7.63
CA ASP A 71 15.57 -4.01 -8.98
C ASP A 71 14.34 -3.91 -9.88
N ALA A 72 13.14 -3.88 -9.30
CA ALA A 72 11.89 -3.57 -10.01
C ALA A 72 10.87 -2.85 -9.10
N GLY A 73 9.94 -2.12 -9.72
CA GLY A 73 8.89 -1.38 -9.05
C GLY A 73 7.49 -1.87 -9.41
N LEU A 74 6.57 -1.79 -8.47
CA LEU A 74 5.13 -1.97 -8.67
C LEU A 74 4.44 -0.65 -8.33
N VAL A 75 3.54 -0.16 -9.18
CA VAL A 75 2.70 1.01 -8.88
C VAL A 75 1.25 0.57 -8.87
N THR A 76 0.59 0.73 -7.73
CA THR A 76 -0.81 0.35 -7.53
C THR A 76 -1.74 1.33 -8.22
N HIS A 77 -1.56 2.63 -8.02
CA HIS A 77 -2.41 3.66 -8.59
C HIS A 77 -1.73 5.04 -8.62
N ILE A 78 -2.41 6.03 -9.19
CA ILE A 78 -1.79 7.31 -9.58
C ILE A 78 -1.91 8.43 -8.53
N HIS A 79 -2.35 8.13 -7.31
CA HIS A 79 -2.36 9.16 -6.27
C HIS A 79 -0.93 9.59 -5.89
N PHE A 80 -0.82 10.85 -5.48
CA PHE A 80 0.45 11.52 -5.18
C PHE A 80 1.33 10.74 -4.21
N ASP A 81 0.73 10.18 -3.17
CA ASP A 81 1.38 9.43 -2.10
C ASP A 81 1.91 8.05 -2.53
N HIS A 82 1.56 7.58 -3.72
CA HIS A 82 1.97 6.27 -4.24
C HIS A 82 2.87 6.37 -5.48
N LEU A 83 2.85 7.49 -6.20
CA LEU A 83 3.56 7.64 -7.48
C LEU A 83 4.68 8.69 -7.44
N ASP A 84 4.52 9.79 -6.70
CA ASP A 84 5.32 10.99 -6.94
C ASP A 84 6.79 10.90 -6.49
N GLY A 85 7.14 9.83 -5.78
CA GLY A 85 8.51 9.46 -5.47
C GLY A 85 9.32 8.92 -6.64
N LEU A 86 8.67 8.46 -7.72
CA LEU A 86 9.32 7.74 -8.81
C LEU A 86 10.43 8.56 -9.47
N GLY A 87 10.30 9.89 -9.50
CA GLY A 87 11.32 10.79 -10.04
C GLY A 87 12.69 10.70 -9.37
N ASN A 88 12.77 10.16 -8.14
CA ASN A 88 14.04 9.99 -7.43
C ASN A 88 14.99 9.01 -8.12
N VAL A 89 14.48 8.10 -8.96
CA VAL A 89 15.30 7.04 -9.59
C VAL A 89 16.32 7.57 -10.61
N TYR A 90 16.14 8.79 -11.13
CA TYR A 90 16.92 9.38 -12.23
C TYR A 90 18.45 9.20 -12.16
N ARG A 91 19.02 9.21 -10.95
CA ARG A 91 20.47 9.05 -10.71
C ARG A 91 20.81 7.93 -9.73
N LEU A 92 19.83 7.09 -9.41
CA LEU A 92 19.98 6.02 -8.44
C LEU A 92 20.09 4.66 -9.12
N VAL A 93 19.47 4.50 -10.29
CA VAL A 93 19.44 3.24 -11.04
C VAL A 93 19.90 3.44 -12.48
N ASP A 94 20.44 2.39 -13.08
CA ASP A 94 20.81 2.39 -14.50
C ASP A 94 19.62 2.07 -15.41
N GLY A 95 18.67 1.27 -14.91
CA GLY A 95 17.38 0.98 -15.52
C GLY A 95 16.48 0.30 -14.49
N LEU A 96 15.19 0.62 -14.48
CA LEU A 96 14.21 0.09 -13.54
C LEU A 96 12.95 -0.36 -14.29
N PRO A 97 12.67 -1.67 -14.35
CA PRO A 97 11.37 -2.20 -14.72
C PRO A 97 10.32 -1.71 -13.73
N VAL A 98 9.31 -1.01 -14.21
CA VAL A 98 8.15 -0.59 -13.42
C VAL A 98 6.91 -1.28 -13.98
N HIS A 99 6.29 -2.14 -13.17
CA HIS A 99 5.08 -2.84 -13.51
C HIS A 99 3.87 -2.05 -12.99
N ALA A 100 2.88 -1.85 -13.86
CA ALA A 100 1.69 -1.09 -13.51
C ALA A 100 0.46 -1.65 -14.26
N PRO A 101 -0.75 -1.56 -13.67
CA PRO A 101 -1.99 -1.95 -14.31
C PRO A 101 -2.24 -1.26 -15.66
N ASN A 102 -2.77 -2.02 -16.62
CA ASN A 102 -3.02 -1.61 -18.00
C ASN A 102 -4.49 -1.23 -18.30
N GLU A 103 -5.40 -1.41 -17.33
CA GLU A 103 -6.81 -1.06 -17.54
C GLU A 103 -6.98 0.47 -17.53
N THR A 104 -7.63 0.99 -18.57
CA THR A 104 -7.91 2.42 -18.74
C THR A 104 -8.93 2.87 -17.72
N ASP A 105 -8.56 3.83 -16.88
CA ASP A 105 -9.45 4.42 -15.90
C ASP A 105 -10.46 5.35 -16.59
N PRO A 106 -11.78 5.16 -16.38
CA PRO A 106 -12.81 5.95 -17.04
C PRO A 106 -12.84 7.42 -16.62
N ALA A 107 -12.23 7.78 -15.49
CA ALA A 107 -12.15 9.15 -15.00
C ALA A 107 -10.96 9.92 -15.59
N THR A 108 -9.87 9.23 -15.97
CA THR A 108 -8.66 9.87 -16.53
C THR A 108 -8.46 9.63 -18.02
N ASP A 109 -9.12 8.61 -18.60
CA ASP A 109 -8.88 8.11 -19.97
C ASP A 109 -7.47 7.53 -20.17
N GLU A 110 -6.80 7.14 -19.07
CA GLU A 110 -5.47 6.54 -19.05
C GLU A 110 -5.40 5.39 -18.05
N SER A 111 -4.59 4.37 -18.34
CA SER A 111 -4.16 3.38 -17.35
C SER A 111 -3.05 3.92 -16.45
N VAL A 112 -2.80 3.26 -15.32
CA VAL A 112 -1.66 3.59 -14.44
C VAL A 112 -0.34 3.54 -15.23
N ALA A 113 -0.18 2.53 -16.09
CA ALA A 113 0.99 2.40 -16.94
C ALA A 113 1.15 3.56 -17.95
N GLU A 114 0.07 4.01 -18.58
CA GLU A 114 0.09 5.17 -19.48
C GLU A 114 0.41 6.46 -18.73
N THR A 115 -0.24 6.72 -17.59
CA THR A 115 0.05 7.90 -16.77
C THR A 115 1.52 7.94 -16.32
N ILE A 116 2.15 6.80 -16.01
CA ILE A 116 3.59 6.76 -15.68
C ILE A 116 4.44 7.15 -16.90
N ARG A 117 4.15 6.61 -18.09
CA ARG A 117 4.90 6.93 -19.32
C ARG A 117 4.81 8.42 -19.64
N ASP A 118 3.63 9.01 -19.49
CA ASP A 118 3.38 10.40 -19.84
C ASP A 118 3.95 11.35 -18.78
N LYS A 119 3.78 11.04 -17.49
CA LYS A 119 4.26 11.89 -16.38
C LYS A 119 5.78 11.84 -16.21
N TYR A 120 6.42 10.72 -16.55
CA TYR A 120 7.86 10.48 -16.38
C TYR A 120 8.58 10.23 -17.71
N ASP A 121 8.08 10.79 -18.81
CA ASP A 121 8.68 10.70 -20.15
C ASP A 121 10.17 11.09 -20.18
N TYR A 122 10.54 12.11 -19.39
CA TYR A 122 11.92 12.58 -19.22
C TYR A 122 12.85 11.55 -18.54
N LEU A 123 12.31 10.41 -18.08
CA LEU A 123 13.01 9.27 -17.50
C LEU A 123 12.90 8.00 -18.36
N GLU A 124 12.51 8.08 -19.63
CA GLU A 124 12.36 6.91 -20.52
C GLU A 124 13.65 6.07 -20.65
N ASP A 125 14.83 6.69 -20.55
CA ASP A 125 16.13 6.00 -20.55
C ASP A 125 16.44 5.27 -19.23
N ARG A 126 15.61 5.49 -18.19
CA ARG A 126 15.78 4.94 -16.83
C ARG A 126 14.63 4.04 -16.41
N ILE A 127 13.42 4.26 -16.90
CA ILE A 127 12.22 3.53 -16.48
C ILE A 127 11.67 2.73 -17.66
N GLY A 128 11.63 1.41 -17.51
CA GLY A 128 10.94 0.52 -18.43
C GLY A 128 9.53 0.23 -17.92
N VAL A 129 8.51 0.87 -18.49
CA VAL A 129 7.11 0.66 -18.05
C VAL A 129 6.51 -0.58 -18.69
N HIS A 130 6.24 -1.59 -17.87
CA HIS A 130 5.60 -2.85 -18.23
C HIS A 130 4.12 -2.81 -17.81
N ALA A 131 3.23 -2.64 -18.78
CA ALA A 131 1.80 -2.72 -18.52
C ALA A 131 1.40 -4.16 -18.21
N ARG A 132 0.57 -4.36 -17.19
CA ARG A 132 0.09 -5.66 -16.72
C ARG A 132 -1.43 -5.68 -16.71
N ASP A 133 -2.00 -6.71 -17.29
CA ASP A 133 -3.45 -6.92 -17.20
C ASP A 133 -3.78 -7.46 -15.79
N PRO A 134 -4.84 -6.94 -15.13
CA PRO A 134 -5.19 -7.40 -13.79
C PRO A 134 -5.48 -8.91 -13.75
N PHE A 135 -5.19 -9.53 -12.60
CA PHE A 135 -5.24 -10.98 -12.35
C PHE A 135 -4.24 -11.85 -13.13
N GLU A 136 -3.58 -11.34 -14.17
CA GLU A 136 -2.56 -12.10 -14.89
C GLU A 136 -1.24 -12.09 -14.11
N PRO A 137 -0.73 -13.25 -13.67
CA PRO A 137 0.53 -13.32 -12.93
C PRO A 137 1.73 -13.04 -13.84
N PHE A 138 2.78 -12.45 -13.26
CA PHE A 138 4.06 -12.24 -13.92
C PHE A 138 5.22 -12.43 -12.94
N GLU A 139 6.36 -12.86 -13.46
CA GLU A 139 7.57 -13.04 -12.66
C GLU A 139 8.42 -11.76 -12.64
N THR A 140 8.91 -11.40 -11.47
CA THR A 140 9.92 -10.34 -11.27
C THR A 140 10.65 -10.54 -9.95
N CYS A 141 11.96 -10.26 -9.90
CA CYS A 141 12.81 -10.47 -8.72
C CYS A 141 12.68 -11.86 -8.05
N GLY A 142 12.43 -12.91 -8.86
CA GLY A 142 12.21 -14.27 -8.38
C GLY A 142 10.89 -14.53 -7.64
N PHE A 143 9.95 -13.59 -7.69
CA PHE A 143 8.58 -13.72 -7.17
C PHE A 143 7.55 -13.84 -8.30
N GLU A 144 6.44 -14.51 -8.03
CA GLU A 144 5.22 -14.42 -8.83
C GLU A 144 4.36 -13.27 -8.28
N VAL A 145 3.98 -12.33 -9.15
CA VAL A 145 3.26 -11.11 -8.77
C VAL A 145 2.00 -10.97 -9.62
N ARG A 146 0.90 -10.49 -9.01
CA ARG A 146 -0.30 -10.07 -9.75
C ARG A 146 -0.95 -8.86 -9.10
N PHE A 147 -1.51 -7.99 -9.93
CA PHE A 147 -2.38 -6.89 -9.50
C PHE A 147 -3.82 -7.40 -9.42
N VAL A 148 -4.57 -6.94 -8.41
CA VAL A 148 -5.98 -7.30 -8.23
C VAL A 148 -6.83 -6.02 -8.10
N PRO A 149 -7.87 -5.81 -8.92
CA PRO A 149 -8.70 -4.60 -8.85
C PRO A 149 -9.41 -4.49 -7.50
N VAL A 150 -9.46 -3.29 -6.93
CA VAL A 150 -10.15 -2.99 -5.67
C VAL A 150 -10.99 -1.72 -5.79
N ASP A 151 -11.85 -1.43 -4.80
CA ASP A 151 -12.79 -0.31 -4.84
C ASP A 151 -12.20 0.98 -4.23
N HIS A 152 -11.83 1.96 -5.07
CA HIS A 152 -11.25 3.25 -4.63
C HIS A 152 -11.72 4.48 -5.43
N PRO A 153 -13.02 4.80 -5.44
CA PRO A 153 -13.55 5.85 -6.29
C PRO A 153 -12.91 7.24 -6.04
N PRO A 154 -12.75 8.06 -7.09
CA PRO A 154 -13.26 7.88 -8.44
C PRO A 154 -12.33 7.13 -9.38
N LEU A 155 -11.17 6.66 -8.90
CA LEU A 155 -10.12 6.07 -9.74
C LEU A 155 -10.08 4.55 -9.59
N LEU A 156 -9.51 3.88 -10.58
CA LEU A 156 -9.10 2.49 -10.44
C LEU A 156 -7.90 2.39 -9.48
N CYS A 157 -7.96 1.42 -8.58
CA CYS A 157 -6.90 1.08 -7.65
C CYS A 157 -6.75 -0.44 -7.59
N TYR A 158 -5.58 -0.89 -7.16
CA TYR A 158 -5.20 -2.28 -7.22
C TYR A 158 -4.50 -2.69 -5.94
N GLY A 159 -4.93 -3.81 -5.38
CA GLY A 159 -4.13 -4.61 -4.47
C GLY A 159 -3.03 -5.35 -5.23
N VAL A 160 -2.14 -5.98 -4.47
CA VAL A 160 -1.01 -6.75 -5.00
C VAL A 160 -0.88 -8.05 -4.22
N VAL A 161 -0.68 -9.14 -4.95
CA VAL A 161 -0.29 -10.44 -4.38
C VAL A 161 1.14 -10.73 -4.84
N ILE A 162 2.00 -11.09 -3.90
CA ILE A 162 3.41 -11.47 -4.13
C ILE A 162 3.63 -12.83 -3.49
N GLU A 163 4.01 -13.82 -4.30
CA GLU A 163 4.24 -15.20 -3.88
C GLU A 163 5.69 -15.60 -4.20
N ASP A 164 6.37 -16.23 -3.23
CA ASP A 164 7.67 -16.87 -3.46
C ASP A 164 7.44 -18.33 -3.89
N PRO A 165 7.61 -18.67 -5.18
CA PRO A 165 7.24 -19.98 -5.70
C PRO A 165 8.09 -21.12 -5.11
N GLU A 166 9.24 -20.82 -4.50
CA GLU A 166 10.11 -21.84 -3.90
C GLU A 166 9.71 -22.19 -2.46
N THR A 167 9.16 -21.23 -1.72
CA THR A 167 8.80 -21.41 -0.30
C THR A 167 7.30 -21.54 -0.08
N GLY A 168 6.49 -21.03 -1.01
CA GLY A 168 5.05 -20.87 -0.85
C GLY A 168 4.66 -19.64 -0.04
N ALA A 169 5.62 -18.83 0.41
CA ALA A 169 5.34 -17.63 1.19
C ALA A 169 4.53 -16.61 0.37
N LYS A 170 3.47 -16.06 0.97
CA LYS A 170 2.52 -15.15 0.34
C LYS A 170 2.36 -13.86 1.13
N LEU A 171 2.64 -12.75 0.46
CA LEU A 171 2.31 -11.39 0.90
C LEU A 171 1.13 -10.86 0.09
N SER A 172 0.09 -10.41 0.78
CA SER A 172 -1.06 -9.74 0.16
C SER A 172 -1.18 -8.30 0.65
N LEU A 173 -1.42 -7.38 -0.28
CA LEU A 173 -1.67 -5.98 -0.01
C LEU A 173 -3.03 -5.62 -0.60
N THR A 174 -3.92 -5.05 0.19
CA THR A 174 -5.25 -4.67 -0.30
C THR A 174 -5.21 -3.49 -1.27
N GLY A 175 -4.14 -2.70 -1.23
CA GLY A 175 -4.14 -1.34 -1.79
C GLY A 175 -5.09 -0.43 -1.00
N ASP A 176 -5.21 0.83 -1.43
CA ASP A 176 -6.22 1.75 -0.92
C ASP A 176 -7.59 1.26 -1.37
N THR A 177 -8.49 0.93 -0.44
CA THR A 177 -9.78 0.37 -0.83
C THR A 177 -10.86 0.47 0.24
N SER A 178 -12.10 0.56 -0.20
CA SER A 178 -13.28 0.33 0.64
C SER A 178 -13.45 -1.17 0.95
N TYR A 179 -14.33 -1.53 1.90
CA TYR A 179 -14.65 -2.92 2.20
C TYR A 179 -15.32 -3.69 1.03
N ASP A 180 -15.79 -3.00 -0.02
CA ASP A 180 -16.42 -3.63 -1.20
C ASP A 180 -15.40 -4.21 -2.20
N VAL A 181 -14.36 -4.88 -1.67
CA VAL A 181 -13.36 -5.59 -2.49
C VAL A 181 -14.07 -6.69 -3.31
N PRO A 182 -13.91 -6.71 -4.64
CA PRO A 182 -14.55 -7.71 -5.51
C PRO A 182 -14.20 -9.15 -5.11
N GLU A 183 -15.13 -10.09 -5.29
CA GLU A 183 -14.95 -11.50 -4.89
C GLU A 183 -13.70 -12.13 -5.50
N ALA A 184 -13.47 -11.95 -6.80
CA ALA A 184 -12.26 -12.49 -7.47
C ALA A 184 -10.96 -11.92 -6.88
N SER A 185 -10.98 -10.68 -6.40
CA SER A 185 -9.84 -10.05 -5.72
C SER A 185 -9.67 -10.60 -4.31
N ARG A 186 -10.77 -10.85 -3.58
CA ARG A 186 -10.74 -11.56 -2.28
C ARG A 186 -10.15 -12.96 -2.42
N GLU A 187 -10.62 -13.74 -3.41
CA GLU A 187 -10.08 -15.08 -3.72
C GLU A 187 -8.57 -15.03 -4.01
N ALA A 188 -8.09 -14.01 -4.72
CA ALA A 188 -6.66 -13.85 -5.00
C ALA A 188 -5.85 -13.47 -3.75
N LEU A 189 -6.40 -12.61 -2.88
CA LEU A 189 -5.75 -12.11 -1.65
C LEU A 189 -5.81 -13.11 -0.47
N ALA A 190 -6.64 -14.15 -0.56
CA ALA A 190 -6.88 -15.10 0.54
C ALA A 190 -5.66 -15.91 0.95
N ASP A 191 -5.67 -16.43 2.18
CA ASP A 191 -4.63 -17.25 2.81
C ASP A 191 -3.20 -16.65 2.79
N PRO A 192 -2.98 -15.35 3.09
CA PRO A 192 -1.63 -14.79 3.13
C PRO A 192 -0.92 -15.06 4.46
N ASP A 193 0.40 -15.32 4.40
CA ASP A 193 1.26 -15.33 5.60
C ASP A 193 1.31 -13.94 6.25
N LEU A 194 1.27 -12.89 5.42
CA LEU A 194 1.17 -11.49 5.84
C LEU A 194 0.20 -10.72 4.95
N LEU A 195 -0.81 -10.13 5.58
CA LEU A 195 -1.73 -9.17 4.97
C LEU A 195 -1.38 -7.75 5.41
N LEU A 196 -1.18 -6.87 4.44
CA LEU A 196 -1.12 -5.42 4.64
C LEU A 196 -2.46 -4.82 4.19
N ALA A 197 -3.30 -4.45 5.15
CA ALA A 197 -4.65 -3.99 4.90
C ALA A 197 -4.79 -2.47 5.12
N ASP A 198 -5.37 -1.78 4.15
CA ASP A 198 -5.80 -0.39 4.30
C ASP A 198 -6.76 -0.26 5.49
N ALA A 199 -6.51 0.71 6.36
CA ALA A 199 -7.35 0.99 7.51
C ALA A 199 -7.27 2.47 7.90
N ILE A 200 -7.71 3.39 7.03
CA ILE A 200 -7.50 4.83 7.21
C ILE A 200 -7.83 5.37 8.63
N VAL A 201 -8.96 4.97 9.23
CA VAL A 201 -9.44 5.45 10.54
C VAL A 201 -10.26 4.41 11.30
N PRO A 202 -10.46 4.54 12.63
CA PRO A 202 -11.48 3.78 13.36
C PRO A 202 -12.91 4.08 12.89
N ALA A 203 -13.80 3.09 12.94
CA ALA A 203 -15.21 3.21 12.55
C ALA A 203 -15.99 4.24 13.37
N SER A 204 -15.53 4.56 14.59
CA SER A 204 -16.11 5.64 15.40
C SER A 204 -16.06 6.99 14.67
N LEU A 205 -15.10 7.22 13.77
CA LEU A 205 -15.00 8.48 13.02
C LEU A 205 -16.02 8.58 11.89
N CYS A 206 -16.68 7.48 11.51
CA CYS A 206 -17.71 7.51 10.47
C CYS A 206 -18.86 8.47 10.81
N GLU A 207 -19.20 8.66 12.09
CA GLU A 207 -20.28 9.58 12.49
C GLU A 207 -19.94 11.07 12.23
N HIS A 208 -18.65 11.38 12.09
CA HIS A 208 -18.17 12.73 11.80
C HIS A 208 -17.91 12.97 10.31
N HIS A 209 -17.97 11.91 9.50
CA HIS A 209 -17.79 12.03 8.06
C HIS A 209 -19.09 12.51 7.39
N PRO A 210 -19.07 13.46 6.44
CA PRO A 210 -20.29 14.00 5.81
C PRO A 210 -21.16 12.94 5.11
N ILE A 211 -20.54 11.87 4.60
CA ILE A 211 -21.23 10.75 3.94
C ILE A 211 -21.59 9.63 4.95
N GLY A 212 -21.03 9.66 6.16
CA GLY A 212 -21.12 8.57 7.11
C GLY A 212 -20.16 7.42 6.81
N GLY A 213 -20.46 6.24 7.34
CA GLY A 213 -19.80 4.98 7.00
C GLY A 213 -20.70 4.05 6.20
N ARG A 214 -20.11 3.05 5.53
CA ARG A 214 -20.81 2.06 4.69
C ARG A 214 -20.42 0.63 5.05
N HIS A 215 -21.09 -0.33 4.41
CA HIS A 215 -20.85 -1.77 4.57
C HIS A 215 -20.90 -2.21 6.03
N ALA A 216 -21.91 -1.74 6.76
CA ALA A 216 -22.05 -2.06 8.17
C ALA A 216 -22.22 -3.56 8.39
N GLY A 217 -21.50 -4.10 9.38
CA GLY A 217 -21.64 -5.48 9.81
C GLY A 217 -22.99 -5.76 10.49
N PRO A 218 -23.26 -7.02 10.90
CA PRO A 218 -24.47 -7.38 11.64
C PRO A 218 -24.63 -6.63 12.98
N ASP A 219 -23.53 -6.15 13.54
CA ASP A 219 -23.44 -5.32 14.75
C ASP A 219 -23.71 -3.82 14.49
N GLY A 220 -23.88 -3.44 13.22
CA GLY A 220 -24.08 -2.05 12.78
C GLY A 220 -22.79 -1.24 12.67
N VAL A 221 -21.61 -1.83 12.89
CA VAL A 221 -20.32 -1.14 12.82
C VAL A 221 -19.93 -0.94 11.35
N PRO A 222 -19.69 0.31 10.89
CA PRO A 222 -19.26 0.56 9.52
C PRO A 222 -17.88 -0.02 9.21
N ARG A 223 -17.75 -0.64 8.03
CA ARG A 223 -16.49 -1.22 7.54
C ARG A 223 -15.79 -0.34 6.50
N THR A 224 -16.51 0.62 5.93
CA THR A 224 -15.94 1.63 5.01
C THR A 224 -16.13 3.02 5.59
N PHE A 225 -15.09 3.84 5.52
CA PHE A 225 -15.14 5.25 5.87
C PHE A 225 -15.54 6.09 4.64
N GLY A 226 -16.67 6.80 4.70
CA GLY A 226 -17.15 7.58 3.57
C GLY A 226 -17.47 6.74 2.34
N THR A 227 -16.70 6.94 1.26
CA THR A 227 -16.84 6.21 -0.01
C THR A 227 -15.62 5.38 -0.35
N LYS A 228 -14.51 5.56 0.36
CA LYS A 228 -13.21 5.01 0.00
C LYS A 228 -12.34 4.92 1.24
N HIS A 229 -11.55 3.87 1.31
CA HIS A 229 -10.87 3.34 2.49
C HIS A 229 -11.74 2.57 3.48
N MET A 230 -11.14 1.52 4.03
CA MET A 230 -11.71 0.73 5.11
C MET A 230 -11.53 1.44 6.45
N THR A 231 -12.47 1.18 7.35
CA THR A 231 -12.24 1.46 8.77
C THR A 231 -11.29 0.40 9.34
N ARG A 232 -10.69 0.63 10.52
CA ARG A 232 -9.98 -0.41 11.28
C ARG A 232 -10.81 -1.70 11.36
N GLU A 233 -12.08 -1.57 11.71
CA GLU A 233 -12.99 -2.69 11.90
C GLU A 233 -13.32 -3.39 10.57
N GLY A 234 -13.38 -2.64 9.46
CA GLY A 234 -13.49 -3.22 8.13
C GLY A 234 -12.26 -3.99 7.70
N ALA A 235 -11.07 -3.44 7.94
CA ALA A 235 -9.80 -4.08 7.60
C ALA A 235 -9.59 -5.38 8.38
N LEU A 236 -9.92 -5.38 9.68
CA LEU A 236 -9.86 -6.58 10.51
C LEU A 236 -10.89 -7.63 10.09
N ALA A 237 -12.13 -7.21 9.76
CA ALA A 237 -13.12 -8.14 9.24
C ALA A 237 -12.70 -8.73 7.89
N LEU A 238 -12.08 -7.95 7.01
CA LEU A 238 -11.55 -8.43 5.75
C LEU A 238 -10.41 -9.41 5.98
N ALA A 239 -9.50 -9.12 6.92
CA ALA A 239 -8.42 -10.03 7.27
C ALA A 239 -8.92 -11.40 7.76
N ASP A 240 -9.96 -11.39 8.61
CA ASP A 240 -10.62 -12.62 9.07
C ASP A 240 -11.29 -13.36 7.90
N ASP A 241 -11.97 -12.65 7.00
CA ASP A 241 -12.62 -13.24 5.81
C ASP A 241 -11.59 -13.88 4.84
N LEU A 242 -10.36 -13.34 4.81
CA LEU A 242 -9.26 -13.79 3.95
C LEU A 242 -8.40 -14.88 4.60
N ASP A 243 -8.69 -15.31 5.84
CA ASP A 243 -7.89 -16.28 6.60
C ASP A 243 -6.39 -15.89 6.69
N ALA A 244 -6.11 -14.62 6.98
CA ALA A 244 -4.73 -14.12 7.08
C ALA A 244 -4.02 -14.59 8.35
N ASP A 245 -2.83 -15.18 8.22
CA ASP A 245 -2.02 -15.65 9.35
C ASP A 245 -1.52 -14.49 10.23
N ARG A 246 -1.10 -13.40 9.58
CA ARG A 246 -0.69 -12.16 10.24
C ARG A 246 -1.26 -10.96 9.49
N THR A 247 -1.78 -9.99 10.22
CA THR A 247 -2.30 -8.75 9.65
C THR A 247 -1.60 -7.55 10.23
N ARG A 248 -1.19 -6.62 9.36
CA ARG A 248 -0.79 -5.26 9.72
C ARG A 248 -1.66 -4.26 9.00
N LEU A 249 -2.11 -3.26 9.75
CA LEU A 249 -2.92 -2.18 9.23
C LEU A 249 -2.03 -1.05 8.72
N VAL A 250 -2.25 -0.62 7.49
CA VAL A 250 -1.43 0.38 6.77
C VAL A 250 -2.34 1.49 6.21
N HIS A 251 -1.72 2.48 5.56
CA HIS A 251 -2.39 3.71 5.08
C HIS A 251 -3.13 4.44 6.21
N LEU A 252 -2.49 4.52 7.37
CA LEU A 252 -3.12 5.01 8.60
C LEU A 252 -3.08 6.53 8.69
N ALA A 253 -4.23 7.16 8.95
CA ALA A 253 -4.29 8.58 9.28
C ALA A 253 -3.90 8.85 10.75
N HIS A 254 -3.61 10.10 11.07
CA HIS A 254 -3.29 10.54 12.44
C HIS A 254 -4.48 10.57 13.41
N PHE A 255 -5.64 10.00 13.02
CA PHE A 255 -6.91 10.05 13.75
C PHE A 255 -7.15 8.86 14.69
N TYR A 256 -6.24 7.91 14.76
CA TYR A 256 -6.27 6.89 15.79
C TYR A 256 -6.00 7.50 17.19
N PRO A 257 -6.69 7.05 18.25
CA PRO A 257 -6.44 7.53 19.62
C PRO A 257 -4.97 7.37 20.02
N ALA A 258 -4.36 8.38 20.65
CA ALA A 258 -2.91 8.43 20.89
C ALA A 258 -2.34 7.29 21.76
N ASP A 259 -3.19 6.64 22.57
CA ASP A 259 -2.88 5.48 23.38
C ASP A 259 -2.91 4.16 22.61
N GLU A 260 -3.59 4.10 21.47
CA GLU A 260 -3.68 2.93 20.58
C GLU A 260 -2.87 3.12 19.28
N ALA A 261 -2.59 4.37 18.90
CA ALA A 261 -2.17 4.74 17.56
C ALA A 261 -0.84 4.14 17.11
N PHE A 262 -0.02 3.57 17.99
CA PHE A 262 1.28 2.97 17.67
C PHE A 262 1.42 1.56 18.26
N GLU A 263 0.29 0.92 18.56
CA GLU A 263 0.24 -0.45 19.07
C GLU A 263 -0.23 -1.40 17.96
N GLU A 264 0.05 -2.69 18.08
CA GLU A 264 -0.44 -3.68 17.11
C GLU A 264 -1.98 -3.72 17.07
N PRO A 265 -2.59 -3.92 15.89
CA PRO A 265 -1.96 -4.26 14.61
C PRO A 265 -1.56 -3.06 13.72
N LEU A 266 -1.55 -1.83 14.24
CA LEU A 266 -1.29 -0.62 13.47
C LEU A 266 0.19 -0.48 13.11
N ALA A 267 0.52 -0.63 11.83
CA ALA A 267 1.89 -0.59 11.33
C ALA A 267 2.59 0.74 11.60
N VAL A 268 3.88 0.70 11.89
CA VAL A 268 4.78 1.86 11.91
C VAL A 268 5.93 1.65 10.92
N ASP A 269 6.54 2.75 10.48
CA ASP A 269 7.66 2.69 9.54
C ASP A 269 8.85 1.90 10.14
N GLY A 270 9.53 1.13 9.29
CA GLY A 270 10.73 0.38 9.64
C GLY A 270 10.47 -1.03 10.19
N GLU A 271 9.22 -1.45 10.31
CA GLU A 271 8.90 -2.85 10.63
C GLU A 271 9.41 -3.81 9.56
N VAL A 272 9.89 -4.98 9.99
CA VAL A 272 10.45 -6.02 9.12
C VAL A 272 9.84 -7.38 9.44
N TYR A 273 9.50 -8.13 8.39
CA TYR A 273 8.93 -9.45 8.44
C TYR A 273 9.73 -10.42 7.59
N GLU A 274 9.98 -11.62 8.12
CA GLU A 274 10.49 -12.76 7.36
C GLU A 274 9.33 -13.74 7.17
N LEU A 275 8.98 -14.00 5.91
CA LEU A 275 8.00 -15.00 5.49
C LEU A 275 8.74 -16.21 4.91
#